data_AF-A0A973PBB2-F1
#
_entry.id   AF-A0A973PBB2-F1
#
_cell.length_a   1.000
_cell.length_b   1.000
_cell.length_c   1.000
_cell.angle_alpha   90.00
_cell.angle_beta   90.00
_cell.angle_gamma   90.00
#
_symmetry.space_group_name_H-M   'P 1'
#
loop_
_entity.id
_entity.type
_entity.pdbx_description
1 polymer ?
#
loop_
_entity_poly.entity_id
_entity_poly.type
_entity_poly.pdbx_seq_one_letter_code
_entity_poly.pdbx_strand_id
1 'polypeptide(L)'
;MRRSVKAALTTVVFAGATLSAAAPAMAAAPAGNAPGCVTVWQTTGRITKTGHARNDCDYTMHLKIVWAHGADGDCFTVQPGESIYSTVARGVRSFDGADVC
;
A
#
# COMPACT_ATOMS: atom_id res chain seq x y z
N MET A 1 -33.44 67.41 -15.57
CA MET A 1 -33.07 67.77 -14.17
C MET A 1 -33.05 66.49 -13.33
N ARG A 2 -31.95 66.28 -12.57
CA ARG A 2 -31.78 65.32 -11.44
C ARG A 2 -31.73 63.83 -11.83
N ARG A 3 -30.89 62.95 -11.30
CA ARG A 3 -29.67 63.00 -10.45
C ARG A 3 -29.07 61.59 -10.57
N SER A 4 -27.75 61.51 -10.63
CA SER A 4 -26.96 60.28 -10.73
C SER A 4 -27.17 59.35 -9.53
N VAL A 5 -27.16 58.03 -9.77
CA VAL A 5 -26.77 57.04 -8.76
C VAL A 5 -25.93 55.96 -9.46
N LYS A 6 -24.61 55.96 -9.14
CA LYS A 6 -23.67 54.91 -9.53
C LYS A 6 -23.87 53.72 -8.59
N ALA A 7 -24.36 52.60 -9.09
CA ALA A 7 -24.36 51.34 -8.35
C ALA A 7 -23.04 50.62 -8.64
N ALA A 8 -22.15 50.58 -7.64
CA ALA A 8 -20.92 49.81 -7.69
C ALA A 8 -21.25 48.31 -7.57
N LEU A 9 -20.92 47.53 -8.61
CA LEU A 9 -20.93 46.07 -8.54
C LEU A 9 -19.66 45.62 -7.82
N THR A 10 -19.81 45.14 -6.58
CA THR A 10 -18.72 44.51 -5.84
C THR A 10 -18.72 43.01 -6.17
N THR A 11 -17.90 42.59 -7.14
CA THR A 11 -17.66 41.18 -7.46
C THR A 11 -16.74 40.56 -6.40
N VAL A 12 -17.31 39.73 -5.53
CA VAL A 12 -16.55 38.87 -4.61
C VAL A 12 -15.97 37.71 -5.42
N VAL A 13 -14.67 37.76 -5.69
CA VAL A 13 -13.93 36.63 -6.25
C VAL A 13 -13.70 35.62 -5.12
N PHE A 14 -14.47 34.52 -5.13
CA PHE A 14 -14.18 33.35 -4.32
C PHE A 14 -12.92 32.68 -4.88
N ALA A 15 -11.76 32.96 -4.28
CA ALA A 15 -10.54 32.22 -4.54
C ALA A 15 -10.72 30.80 -3.99
N GLY A 16 -10.98 29.83 -4.88
CA GLY A 16 -11.04 28.42 -4.55
C GLY A 16 -9.68 27.93 -4.05
N ALA A 17 -9.54 27.76 -2.74
CA ALA A 17 -8.46 27.00 -2.15
C ALA A 17 -8.72 25.51 -2.44
N THR A 18 -8.15 24.99 -3.54
CA THR A 18 -8.06 23.55 -3.77
C THR A 18 -7.15 22.95 -2.71
N LEU A 19 -7.75 22.42 -1.65
CA LEU A 19 -7.08 21.53 -0.71
C LEU A 19 -6.67 20.28 -1.47
N SER A 20 -5.46 20.26 -2.03
CA SER A 20 -4.81 19.03 -2.48
C SER A 20 -4.56 18.18 -1.23
N ALA A 21 -5.50 17.26 -0.95
CA ALA A 21 -5.29 16.20 0.01
C ALA A 21 -4.13 15.33 -0.48
N ALA A 22 -2.94 15.54 0.09
CA ALA A 22 -1.81 14.66 -0.13
C ALA A 22 -2.19 13.27 0.40
N ALA A 23 -2.32 12.29 -0.50
CA ALA A 23 -2.53 10.90 -0.11
C ALA A 23 -1.35 10.44 0.76
N PRO A 24 -1.58 9.66 1.83
CA PRO A 24 -0.50 9.17 2.66
C PRO A 24 0.45 8.31 1.82
N ALA A 25 1.74 8.62 1.84
CA ALA A 25 2.76 7.80 1.23
C ALA A 25 2.86 6.47 2.00
N MET A 26 2.37 5.38 1.41
CA MET A 26 2.62 4.04 1.93
C MET A 26 4.11 3.73 1.77
N ALA A 27 4.80 3.47 2.88
CA ALA A 27 6.15 2.95 2.84
C ALA A 27 6.15 1.63 2.05
N ALA A 28 7.05 1.52 1.07
CA ALA A 28 7.22 0.29 0.31
C ALA A 28 7.60 -0.83 1.28
N ALA A 29 6.88 -1.94 1.23
CA ALA A 29 7.22 -3.10 2.03
C ALA A 29 8.54 -3.69 1.51
N PRO A 30 9.38 -4.26 2.38
CA PRO A 30 10.56 -4.98 1.92
C PRO A 30 10.12 -6.12 1.01
N ALA A 31 10.78 -6.24 -0.15
CA ALA A 31 10.49 -7.31 -1.11
C ALA A 31 11.11 -8.66 -0.67
N GLY A 32 12.09 -8.63 0.24
CA GLY A 32 12.88 -9.81 0.59
C GLY A 32 13.75 -10.24 -0.60
N ASN A 33 13.83 -11.55 -0.82
CA ASN A 33 14.54 -12.17 -1.96
C ASN A 33 13.58 -12.51 -3.12
N ALA A 34 12.33 -12.06 -3.06
CA ALA A 34 11.36 -12.33 -4.10
C ALA A 34 11.82 -11.72 -5.45
N PRO A 35 11.59 -12.43 -6.59
CA PRO A 35 11.86 -11.89 -7.92
C PRO A 35 11.15 -10.56 -8.15
N GLY A 36 11.71 -9.69 -8.99
CA GLY A 36 11.14 -8.35 -9.24
C GLY A 36 9.73 -8.34 -9.85
N CYS A 37 9.27 -9.47 -10.40
CA CYS A 37 7.89 -9.64 -10.88
C CYS A 37 6.92 -10.12 -9.79
N VAL A 38 7.38 -10.27 -8.54
CA VAL A 38 6.51 -10.58 -7.39
C VAL A 38 6.17 -9.28 -6.67
N THR A 39 4.87 -8.97 -6.59
CA THR A 39 4.40 -7.84 -5.80
C THR A 39 4.29 -8.23 -4.34
N VAL A 40 4.97 -7.51 -3.45
CA VAL A 40 5.04 -7.80 -2.02
C VAL A 40 4.50 -6.61 -1.23
N TRP A 41 3.61 -6.85 -0.27
CA TRP A 41 3.04 -5.80 0.57
C TRP A 41 2.67 -6.29 1.96
N GLN A 42 2.44 -5.36 2.88
CA GLN A 42 1.99 -5.65 4.22
C GLN A 42 0.71 -4.88 4.56
N THR A 43 -0.21 -5.54 5.24
CA THR A 43 -1.35 -4.91 5.90
C THR A 43 -1.15 -4.99 7.42
N THR A 44 -1.20 -3.86 8.11
CA THR A 44 -1.13 -3.82 9.58
C THR A 44 -2.50 -3.51 10.16
N GLY A 45 -3.08 -4.49 10.86
CA GLY A 45 -4.32 -4.35 11.60
C GLY A 45 -4.12 -3.85 13.04
N ARG A 46 -5.21 -3.81 13.80
CA ARG A 46 -5.17 -3.39 15.21
C ARG A 46 -4.38 -4.37 16.08
N ILE A 47 -4.55 -5.67 15.85
CA ILE A 47 -3.98 -6.76 16.66
C ILE A 47 -3.05 -7.67 15.84
N THR A 48 -3.09 -7.59 14.51
CA THR A 48 -2.32 -8.48 13.62
C THR A 48 -1.51 -7.70 12.58
N LYS A 49 -0.52 -8.35 12.00
CA LYS A 49 0.17 -7.94 10.77
C LYS A 49 0.04 -9.07 9.75
N THR A 50 -0.27 -8.74 8.51
CA THR A 50 -0.37 -9.70 7.42
C THR A 50 0.59 -9.31 6.32
N GLY A 51 1.53 -10.20 6.01
CA GLY A 51 2.42 -10.08 4.87
C GLY A 51 1.80 -10.79 3.68
N HIS A 52 1.92 -10.19 2.50
CA HIS A 52 1.34 -10.67 1.25
C HIS A 52 2.40 -10.69 0.15
N ALA A 53 2.29 -11.67 -0.72
CA ALA A 53 3.08 -11.75 -1.95
C ALA A 53 2.21 -12.27 -3.08
N ARG A 54 2.28 -11.63 -4.24
CA ARG A 54 1.56 -12.01 -5.46
C ARG A 54 2.55 -12.29 -6.56
N ASN A 55 2.39 -13.44 -7.20
CA ASN A 55 3.19 -13.79 -8.36
C ASN A 55 2.62 -13.07 -9.59
N ASP A 56 3.22 -11.97 -10.02
CA ASP A 56 2.85 -11.30 -11.28
C ASP A 56 3.76 -11.72 -12.44
N CYS A 57 4.53 -12.79 -12.25
CA CYS A 57 5.35 -13.40 -13.30
C CYS A 57 4.49 -14.37 -14.14
N ASP A 58 4.87 -14.59 -15.39
CA ASP A 58 4.15 -15.48 -16.33
C ASP A 58 4.38 -16.99 -16.07
N TYR A 59 5.00 -17.35 -14.94
CA TYR A 59 5.33 -18.73 -14.58
C TYR A 59 5.02 -19.04 -13.11
N THR A 60 4.74 -20.32 -12.82
CA THR A 60 4.51 -20.80 -11.47
C THR A 60 5.80 -20.79 -10.65
N MET A 61 5.70 -20.40 -9.38
CA MET A 61 6.82 -20.36 -8.46
C MET A 61 6.42 -20.79 -7.07
N HIS A 62 7.39 -21.21 -6.28
CA HIS A 62 7.18 -21.54 -4.87
C HIS A 62 7.60 -20.34 -4.04
N LEU A 63 6.67 -19.81 -3.26
CA LEU A 63 6.87 -18.61 -2.47
C LEU A 63 6.51 -18.87 -1.00
N LYS A 64 7.21 -18.16 -0.12
CA LYS A 64 6.86 -18.05 1.30
C LYS A 64 6.97 -16.60 1.76
N ILE A 65 6.27 -16.29 2.85
CA ILE A 65 6.36 -14.99 3.52
C ILE A 65 7.45 -15.02 4.59
N VAL A 66 8.36 -14.05 4.60
CA VAL A 66 9.47 -13.98 5.56
C VAL A 66 9.13 -12.98 6.67
N TRP A 67 9.37 -13.40 7.90
CA TRP A 67 9.16 -12.57 9.09
C TRP A 67 10.44 -12.48 9.90
N ALA A 68 10.90 -11.27 10.20
CA ALA A 68 11.96 -11.09 11.18
C ALA A 68 11.52 -11.58 12.56
N HIS A 69 12.48 -12.11 13.32
CA HIS A 69 12.31 -12.47 14.72
C HIS A 69 11.17 -13.49 14.96
N GLY A 70 10.95 -14.40 14.01
CA GLY A 70 9.97 -15.47 14.13
C GLY A 70 10.10 -16.52 13.01
N ALA A 71 9.17 -17.46 12.98
CA ALA A 71 9.11 -18.48 11.93
C ALA A 71 8.52 -17.91 10.64
N ASP A 72 9.11 -18.21 9.49
CA ASP A 72 8.53 -17.86 8.20
C ASP A 72 7.14 -18.48 7.99
N GLY A 73 6.39 -17.93 7.03
CA GLY A 73 5.18 -18.58 6.52
C GLY A 73 5.52 -19.87 5.77
N ASP A 74 4.50 -20.71 5.58
CA ASP A 74 4.64 -21.93 4.80
C ASP A 74 5.00 -21.63 3.34
N CYS A 75 5.65 -22.60 2.71
CA CYS A 75 5.97 -22.56 1.29
C CYS A 75 4.76 -23.05 0.48
N PHE A 76 4.33 -22.25 -0.50
CA PHE A 76 3.22 -22.58 -1.38
C PHE A 76 3.64 -22.50 -2.84
N THR A 77 3.09 -23.38 -3.66
CA THR A 77 3.10 -23.23 -5.12
C THR A 77 2.11 -22.16 -5.53
N VAL A 78 2.58 -21.10 -6.18
CA VAL A 78 1.81 -19.91 -6.56
C VAL A 78 1.82 -19.77 -8.07
N GLN A 79 0.65 -19.89 -8.70
CA GLN A 79 0.50 -19.69 -10.13
C GLN A 79 0.54 -18.20 -10.50
N PRO A 80 0.75 -17.85 -11.78
CA PRO A 80 0.65 -16.47 -12.25
C PRO A 80 -0.68 -15.82 -11.85
N GLY A 81 -0.60 -14.66 -11.22
CA GLY A 81 -1.72 -13.89 -10.69
C GLY A 81 -2.22 -14.31 -9.30
N GLU A 82 -1.75 -15.43 -8.75
CA GLU A 82 -2.12 -15.87 -7.41
C GLU A 82 -1.31 -15.16 -6.33
N SER A 83 -1.88 -15.09 -5.12
CA SER A 83 -1.24 -14.46 -3.97
C SER A 83 -1.27 -15.36 -2.75
N ILE A 84 -0.18 -15.33 -2.00
CA ILE A 84 -0.06 -15.95 -0.68
C ILE A 84 -0.05 -14.89 0.40
N TYR A 85 -0.40 -15.29 1.61
CA TYR A 85 -0.33 -14.42 2.77
C TYR A 85 0.01 -15.22 4.02
N SER A 86 0.62 -14.53 4.98
CA SER A 86 0.86 -15.03 6.32
C SER A 86 0.43 -13.95 7.31
N THR A 87 -0.23 -14.35 8.39
CA THR A 87 -0.69 -13.42 9.42
C THR A 87 -0.04 -13.76 10.75
N VAL A 88 0.49 -12.75 11.42
CA VAL A 88 1.11 -12.87 12.74
C VAL A 88 0.45 -11.90 13.71
N ALA A 89 0.51 -12.22 15.00
CA ALA A 89 0.13 -11.26 16.03
C ALA A 89 1.03 -10.01 15.94
N ARG A 90 0.43 -8.85 16.16
CA ARG A 90 1.14 -7.57 16.19
C ARG A 90 2.04 -7.57 17.43
N GLY A 91 3.34 -7.65 17.19
CA GLY A 91 4.36 -7.69 18.22
C GLY A 91 5.74 -7.41 17.63
N VAL A 92 6.77 -8.04 18.20
CA VAL A 92 8.18 -7.89 17.83
C VAL A 92 8.49 -8.34 16.39
N ARG A 93 7.62 -9.14 15.78
CA ARG A 93 7.79 -9.62 14.41
C ARG A 93 7.57 -8.49 13.40
N SER A 94 8.53 -8.29 12.51
CA SER A 94 8.44 -7.39 11.35
C SER A 94 8.39 -8.21 10.07
N PHE A 95 7.75 -7.64 9.04
CA PHE A 95 7.69 -8.28 7.73
C PHE A 95 8.97 -7.96 6.98
N ASP A 96 9.64 -8.98 6.47
CA ASP A 96 10.90 -8.86 5.73
C ASP A 96 10.70 -9.15 4.22
N GLY A 97 9.47 -9.45 3.82
CA GLY A 97 9.07 -9.63 2.44
C GLY A 97 8.69 -11.06 2.11
N ALA A 98 9.05 -11.50 0.92
CA ALA A 98 8.85 -12.87 0.48
C ALA A 98 10.17 -13.46 -0.04
N ASP A 99 10.23 -14.78 -0.06
CA ASP A 99 11.36 -15.53 -0.58
C ASP A 99 10.84 -16.69 -1.43
N VAL A 100 11.67 -17.12 -2.36
CA VAL A 100 11.50 -18.38 -3.05
C VAL A 100 11.83 -19.53 -2.11
N CYS A 101 11.13 -20.62 -2.33
CA CYS A 101 11.40 -21.94 -1.80
C CYS A 101 11.36 -22.94 -2.98
#